data_AF-X1JPK5-F1
#
_entry.id   AF-X1JPK5-F1
#
_cell.length_a   1.000
_cell.length_b   1.000
_cell.length_c   1.000
_cell.angle_alpha   90.00
_cell.angle_beta   90.00
_cell.angle_gamma   90.00
#
_symmetry.space_group_name_H-M   'P 1'
#
loop_
_entity.id
_entity.type
_entity.pdbx_description
1 polymer ?
#
loop_
_entity_poly.entity_id
_entity_poly.type
_entity_poly.pdbx_seq_one_letter_code
_entity_poly.pdbx_strand_id
1 'polypeptide(L)' 'MNFFGTVILKVIGKEKIAGREGFVCQLFQPDEEDKMIAEWIIDPDLALPLRIKIFGDNELQVQIELVKYMQY' A
#
# COMPACT_ATOMS: atom_id res chain seq x y z
N MET A 1 6.17 -14.89 -5.30
CA MET A 1 7.10 -14.01 -4.54
C MET A 1 6.95 -14.38 -3.07
N ASN A 2 7.97 -14.97 -2.44
CA ASN A 2 7.93 -15.35 -1.02
C ASN A 2 8.50 -14.19 -0.19
N PHE A 3 7.70 -13.63 0.73
CA PHE A 3 8.05 -12.45 1.54
C PHE A 3 8.33 -12.80 3.01
N PHE A 4 8.65 -14.07 3.32
CA PHE A 4 8.81 -14.54 4.70
C PHE A 4 10.03 -13.91 5.38
N GLY A 5 9.79 -12.91 6.24
CA GLY A 5 10.75 -12.40 7.24
C GLY A 5 11.75 -11.36 6.75
N THR A 6 11.73 -11.00 5.46
CA THR A 6 12.76 -10.18 4.80
C THR A 6 12.15 -8.92 4.19
N VAL A 7 11.28 -8.23 4.92
CA VAL A 7 10.69 -6.95 4.49
C VAL A 7 10.46 -6.05 5.70
N ILE A 8 10.64 -4.75 5.52
CA ILE A 8 10.32 -3.74 6.53
C ILE A 8 8.97 -3.12 6.15
N LEU A 9 8.00 -3.20 7.06
CA LEU A 9 6.67 -2.61 6.88
C LEU A 9 6.53 -1.40 7.81
N LYS A 10 6.17 -0.25 7.24
CA LYS A 10 5.93 1.00 7.98
C LYS A 10 4.49 1.45 7.74
N VAL A 11 3.79 1.82 8.81
CA VAL A 11 2.52 2.55 8.73
C VAL A 11 2.83 4.01 8.98
N ILE A 12 2.64 4.86 7.97
CA ILE A 12 3.11 6.26 7.99
C ILE A 12 1.99 7.28 8.20
N GLY A 13 0.73 6.86 8.17
CA GLY A 13 -0.39 7.75 8.39
C GLY A 13 -1.71 7.17 7.92
N LYS A 14 -2.66 8.06 7.65
CA LYS A 14 -3.99 7.75 7.16
C LYS A 14 -4.30 8.61 5.94
N GLU A 15 -5.03 8.05 4.99
CA GLU A 15 -5.50 8.76 3.80
C GLU A 15 -6.94 8.35 3.51
N LYS A 16 -7.72 9.29 2.93
CA LYS A 16 -9.11 9.06 2.57
C LYS A 16 -9.24 8.84 1.06
N ILE A 17 -9.76 7.69 0.65
CA ILE A 17 -10.00 7.33 -0.76
C ILE A 17 -11.44 6.84 -0.94
N ALA A 18 -12.11 7.30 -1.99
CA ALA A 18 -13.51 6.94 -2.29
C ALA A 18 -14.46 7.07 -1.08
N GLY A 19 -14.23 8.08 -0.23
CA GLY A 19 -15.03 8.32 0.96
C GLY A 19 -14.64 7.52 2.20
N ARG A 20 -13.66 6.60 2.09
CA ARG A 20 -13.22 5.69 3.16
C ARG A 20 -11.84 6.04 3.68
N GLU A 21 -11.62 5.91 4.98
CA GLU A 21 -10.33 6.17 5.62
C GLU A 21 -9.52 4.87 5.67
N GLY A 22 -8.26 4.92 5.25
CA GLY A 22 -7.35 3.78 5.31
C GLY A 22 -5.98 4.18 5.83
N PHE A 23 -5.23 3.19 6.31
CA PHE A 23 -3.84 3.35 6.75
C PHE A 23 -2.89 3.30 5.57
N VAL A 24 -1.97 4.25 5.49
CA VAL A 24 -0.90 4.27 4.49
C VAL A 24 0.22 3.33 4.96
N CYS A 25 0.38 2.22 4.25
CA CYS A 25 1.38 1.20 4.50
C CYS A 25 2.46 1.26 3.42
N GLN A 26 3.72 1.19 3.82
CA GLN A 26 4.89 1.15 2.94
C GLN A 26 5.70 -0.10 3.22
N LEU A 27 6.19 -0.72 2.17
CA LEU A 27 6.99 -1.95 2.21
C LEU A 27 8.34 -1.70 1.56
N PHE A 28 9.41 -1.99 2.31
CA PHE A 28 10.79 -1.80 1.90
C PHE A 28 11.53 -3.13 1.85
N GLN A 29 12.49 -3.23 0.95
CA GLN A 29 13.48 -4.31 0.97
C GLN A 29 14.48 -4.06 2.12
N PRO A 30 14.87 -5.09 2.89
CA PRO A 30 15.74 -4.90 4.06
C PRO A 30 17.20 -4.66 3.67
N ASP A 31 17.66 -5.20 2.52
CA ASP A 31 19.02 -4.99 2.03
C ASP A 31 19.23 -3.56 1.48
N GLU A 32 18.14 -2.87 1.16
CA GLU A 32 18.10 -1.50 0.68
C GLU A 32 16.95 -0.78 1.39
N GLU A 33 17.16 -0.34 2.64
CA GLU A 33 16.10 0.27 3.47
C GLU A 33 15.39 1.46 2.79
N ASP A 34 16.06 2.13 1.85
CA ASP A 34 15.51 3.24 1.07
C ASP A 34 14.70 2.80 -0.16
N LYS A 35 14.76 1.51 -0.53
CA LYS A 35 14.03 0.96 -1.68
C LYS A 35 12.65 0.48 -1.29
N MET A 36 11.68 1.38 -1.46
CA MET A 36 10.27 1.06 -1.37
C MET A 36 9.84 0.24 -2.57
N ILE A 37 9.26 -0.95 -2.33
CA ILE A 37 8.77 -1.85 -3.37
C ILE A 37 7.25 -1.81 -3.54
N ALA A 38 6.53 -1.40 -2.48
CA ALA A 38 5.09 -1.22 -2.54
C ALA A 38 4.61 -0.19 -1.52
N GLU A 39 3.54 0.51 -1.89
CA GLU A 39 2.74 1.36 -0.99
C GLU A 39 1.28 0.98 -1.19
N TRP A 40 0.52 0.82 -0.12
CA TRP A 40 -0.91 0.64 -0.24
C TRP A 40 -1.65 1.33 0.90
N ILE A 41 -2.91 1.66 0.64
CA ILE A 41 -3.80 2.26 1.62
C ILE A 41 -4.84 1.19 1.96
N ILE A 42 -4.81 0.66 3.18
CA ILE A 42 -5.72 -0.41 3.63
C ILE A 42 -6.84 0.19 4.48
N ASP A 43 -8.09 -0.06 4.11
CA ASP A 43 -9.22 0.15 5.02
C ASP A 43 -9.35 -1.08 5.93
N PRO A 44 -9.13 -0.94 7.26
CA PRO A 44 -9.18 -2.07 8.19
C PRO A 44 -10.57 -2.66 8.34
N ASP A 45 -11.63 -1.87 8.14
CA ASP A 45 -13.02 -2.31 8.30
C ASP A 45 -13.49 -3.12 7.08
N LEU A 46 -12.93 -2.84 5.90
CA LEU A 46 -13.17 -3.64 4.68
C LEU A 46 -12.15 -4.76 4.46
N ALA A 47 -11.02 -4.73 5.16
CA ALA A 47 -9.85 -5.55 4.89
C ALA A 47 -9.41 -5.49 3.40
N LEU A 48 -9.60 -4.33 2.75
CA LEU A 48 -9.38 -4.14 1.31
C LEU A 48 -8.46 -2.93 1.05
N PRO A 49 -7.46 -3.06 0.15
CA PRO A 49 -6.66 -1.94 -0.28
C PRO A 49 -7.49 -0.95 -1.11
N LEU A 50 -7.60 0.29 -0.64
CA LEU A 50 -8.21 1.41 -1.36
C LEU A 50 -7.30 1.92 -2.49
N ARG A 51 -5.98 1.81 -2.32
CA ARG A 51 -4.99 2.06 -3.37
C ARG A 51 -3.82 1.11 -3.19
N ILE A 52 -3.24 0.66 -4.29
CA ILE A 52 -1.99 -0.08 -4.33
C ILE A 52 -1.09 0.59 -5.36
N LYS A 53 0.17 0.83 -4.98
CA LYS A 53 1.26 1.23 -5.85
C LYS A 53 2.37 0.20 -5.72
N ILE A 54 2.90 -0.26 -6.85
CA ILE A 54 4.05 -1.16 -6.92
C ILE A 54 5.15 -0.43 -7.65
N PHE A 55 6.35 -0.48 -7.06
CA PHE A 55 7.53 0.20 -7.57
C PHE A 55 8.57 -0.82 -8.04
N GLY A 56 9.24 -0.49 -9.14
CA GLY A 56 10.38 -1.23 -9.69
C GLY A 56 11.44 -0.23 -10.11
N ASP A 57 12.69 -0.45 -9.71
CA ASP A 57 13.81 0.48 -9.94
C ASP A 57 13.50 1.93 -9.50
N ASN A 58 12.80 2.07 -8.36
CA ASN A 58 12.31 3.33 -7.80
C ASN A 58 11.31 4.12 -8.67
N GLU A 59 10.80 3.50 -9.73
CA GLU A 59 9.73 4.06 -10.57
C GLU A 59 8.40 3.35 -10.31
N LEU A 60 7.29 4.09 -10.45
CA LEU A 60 5.95 3.54 -10.32
C LEU A 60 5.64 2.64 -11.54
N GLN A 61 5.44 1.35 -11.30
CA GLN A 61 5.14 0.38 -12.34
C GLN A 61 3.63 0.10 -12.45
N VAL A 62 2.96 -0.01 -11.30
CA VAL A 62 1.53 -0.33 -11.24
C VAL A 62 0.87 0.57 -10.21
N GLN A 63 -0.30 1.10 -10.57
CA GLN A 63 -1.22 1.72 -9.63
C GLN A 63 -2.63 1.20 -9.85
N ILE A 64 -3.28 0.76 -8.77
CA ILE A 64 -4.70 0.42 -8.74
C ILE A 64 -5.33 1.27 -7.64
N GLU A 65 -6.46 1.91 -7.93
CA GLU A 65 -7.16 2.76 -6.97
C GLU A 65 -8.67 2.51 -7.03
N LEU A 66 -9.29 2.45 -5.86
CA LEU A 66 -10.73 2.43 -5.69
C LEU A 66 -11.31 3.79 -6.04
N VAL A 67 -12.05 3.85 -7.14
CA VAL A 67 -12.67 5.10 -7.60
C VAL A 67 -13.98 5.39 -6.86
N LYS A 68 -14.75 4.35 -6.53
CA LYS A 68 -16.06 4.49 -5.88
C LYS A 68 -16.36 3.26 -5.03
N TYR A 69 -16.86 3.49 -3.82
CA TYR A 69 -17.42 2.45 -2.96
C TYR A 69 -18.90 2.77 -2.70
N MET A 70 -19.78 1.78 -2.90
CA MET A 70 -21.20 1.88 -2.58
C MET A 70 -21.58 0.69 -1.73
N GLN A 71 -22.11 0.95 -0.53
CA GLN A 71 -22.68 -0.07 0.33
C GLN A 71 -24.19 -0.10 0.06
N TYR A 72 -24.72 -1.29 -0.24
CA TYR A 72 -26.15 -1.53 -0.45
C TYR A 72 -26.85 -1.81 0.87
#